data_AF-A0A815U439-F1
#
_entry.id   AF-A0A815U439-F1
#
_cell.length_a   1.000
_cell.length_b   1.000
_cell.length_c   1.000
_cell.angle_alpha   90.00
_cell.angle_beta   90.00
_cell.angle_gamma   90.00
#
_symmetry.space_group_name_H-M   'P 1'
#
loop_
_entity.id
_entity.type
_entity.pdbx_description
1 polymer ?
#
loop_
_entity_poly.entity_id
_entity_poly.type
_entity_poly.pdbx_seq_one_letter_code
_entity_poly.pdbx_strand_id
1 'polypeptide(L)'
;ESKDLVNSNANLEKTPEEMTTPIYRPFKDGPFQMTMGIKSLNLNEWIQIDRNYRQQIKLKQKLLNSNERENLFMCKDDAYTAAMETLTMLIEYLPYQYPNMFQRNNSKTKITNLITGQIFNLTEDNHMHPLEIAALLIQEDLVIMQRHSNEQIYHANALAVCFPSAWLPKSKFGLSLAAVHMPHVPFFQEKLQASMEKYFLKLKEENPVERCNWTCMLLIKLFI
;
A
#
# COMPACT_ATOMS: atom_id res chain seq x y z
N GLU A 1 14.55 -25.24 -15.45
CA GLU A 1 15.30 -24.33 -16.33
C GLU A 1 14.83 -22.91 -16.06
N SER A 2 15.66 -22.14 -15.36
CA SER A 2 15.39 -20.73 -15.02
C SER A 2 15.59 -19.91 -16.28
N LYS A 3 14.50 -19.55 -16.97
CA LYS A 3 14.55 -18.43 -17.90
C LYS A 3 14.60 -17.18 -17.04
N ASP A 4 15.78 -16.57 -16.97
CA ASP A 4 15.96 -15.21 -16.51
C ASP A 4 15.06 -14.31 -17.37
N LEU A 5 13.84 -14.07 -16.87
CA LEU A 5 12.95 -13.04 -17.35
C LEU A 5 13.58 -11.73 -16.92
N VAL A 6 14.54 -11.24 -17.69
CA VAL A 6 14.92 -9.83 -17.64
C VAL A 6 13.67 -9.06 -18.04
N ASN A 7 13.00 -8.44 -17.06
CA ASN A 7 11.87 -7.56 -17.34
C ASN A 7 12.40 -6.39 -18.18
N SER A 8 12.00 -6.31 -19.45
CA SER A 8 12.33 -5.18 -20.32
C SER A 8 11.78 -3.85 -19.80
N ASN A 9 10.87 -3.87 -18.82
CA ASN A 9 10.30 -2.70 -18.15
C ASN A 9 10.86 -2.44 -16.75
N ALA A 10 11.83 -3.24 -16.26
CA ALA A 10 12.47 -2.91 -14.99
C ALA A 10 13.19 -1.57 -15.13
N ASN A 11 13.09 -0.73 -14.09
CA ASN A 11 13.76 0.57 -14.06
C ASN A 11 15.24 0.38 -13.68
N LEU A 12 15.95 -0.40 -14.50
CA LEU A 12 17.27 -0.99 -14.22
C LEU A 12 18.39 0.04 -14.04
N GLU A 13 18.13 1.33 -14.29
CA GLU A 13 19.16 2.38 -14.30
C GLU A 13 18.74 3.67 -13.59
N LYS A 14 17.50 3.78 -13.10
CA LYS A 14 16.99 5.06 -12.57
C LYS A 14 17.11 5.14 -11.04
N THR A 15 17.54 6.29 -10.57
CA THR A 15 17.34 6.78 -9.21
C THR A 15 15.94 7.40 -9.08
N PRO A 16 15.37 7.55 -7.86
CA PRO A 16 14.08 8.21 -7.69
C PRO A 16 14.03 9.60 -8.35
N GLU A 17 15.13 10.35 -8.28
CA GLU A 17 15.25 11.70 -8.83
C GLU A 17 15.10 11.74 -10.37
N GLU A 18 15.37 10.64 -11.06
CA GLU A 18 15.20 10.47 -12.51
C GLU A 18 13.81 9.90 -12.88
N MET A 19 13.01 9.52 -11.89
CA MET A 19 11.65 9.02 -12.09
C MET A 19 10.67 10.18 -12.32
N THR A 20 9.80 9.99 -13.31
CA THR A 20 8.68 10.90 -13.56
C THR A 20 7.56 10.62 -12.57
N THR A 21 6.98 11.66 -11.98
CA THR A 21 5.77 11.52 -11.19
C THR A 21 4.62 11.00 -12.08
N PRO A 22 3.94 9.91 -11.68
CA PRO A 22 2.80 9.40 -12.43
C PRO A 22 1.70 10.45 -12.59
N ILE A 23 1.11 10.54 -13.78
CA ILE A 23 -0.01 11.44 -14.06
C ILE A 23 -1.31 10.65 -13.93
N TYR A 24 -2.04 10.89 -12.86
CA TYR A 24 -3.38 10.33 -12.68
C TYR A 24 -4.43 11.29 -13.24
N ARG A 25 -5.37 10.75 -14.03
CA ARG A 25 -6.53 11.48 -14.57
C ARG A 25 -7.81 10.89 -13.98
N PRO A 26 -8.20 11.28 -12.76
CA PRO A 26 -9.35 10.68 -12.07
C PRO A 26 -10.70 11.19 -12.60
N PHE A 27 -10.70 12.20 -13.46
CA PHE A 27 -11.89 12.81 -14.04
C PHE A 27 -12.33 12.05 -15.30
N LYS A 28 -13.62 11.77 -15.38
CA LYS A 28 -14.27 11.27 -16.60
C LYS A 28 -15.13 12.38 -17.19
N ASP A 29 -15.15 12.47 -18.51
CA ASP A 29 -16.04 13.38 -19.22
C ASP A 29 -17.51 12.95 -19.02
N GLY A 30 -18.42 13.92 -19.07
CA GLY A 30 -19.86 13.69 -18.97
C GLY A 30 -20.44 13.84 -17.56
N PRO A 31 -21.72 13.46 -17.37
CA PRO A 31 -22.40 13.62 -16.09
C PRO A 31 -21.78 12.72 -15.01
N PHE A 32 -21.77 13.22 -13.77
CA PHE A 32 -21.26 12.46 -12.63
C PHE A 32 -22.00 11.14 -12.43
N GLN A 33 -21.25 10.06 -12.30
CA GLN A 33 -21.76 8.72 -12.00
C GLN A 33 -20.94 8.06 -10.89
N MET A 34 -21.60 7.70 -9.79
CA MET A 34 -20.98 6.94 -8.70
C MET A 34 -20.85 5.47 -9.11
N THR A 35 -19.63 5.05 -9.45
CA THR A 35 -19.30 3.67 -9.83
C THR A 35 -18.03 3.22 -9.10
N MET A 36 -17.76 1.92 -9.05
CA MET A 36 -16.52 1.41 -8.40
C MET A 36 -15.24 1.93 -9.07
N GLY A 37 -15.30 2.23 -10.38
CA GLY A 37 -14.18 2.84 -11.11
C GLY A 37 -12.92 1.99 -11.18
N ILE A 38 -13.05 0.67 -11.04
CA ILE A 38 -11.96 -0.29 -11.04
C ILE A 38 -11.46 -0.61 -12.47
N LYS A 39 -10.16 -0.84 -12.60
CA LYS A 39 -9.50 -1.41 -13.78
C LYS A 39 -8.50 -2.48 -13.34
N SER A 40 -8.14 -3.40 -14.23
CA SER A 40 -7.10 -4.39 -13.95
C SER A 40 -5.77 -3.71 -13.68
N LEU A 41 -5.05 -4.17 -12.65
CA LEU A 41 -3.71 -3.71 -12.34
C LEU A 41 -2.68 -4.55 -13.10
N ASN A 42 -1.77 -3.89 -13.82
CA ASN A 42 -0.57 -4.54 -14.33
C ASN A 42 0.42 -4.71 -13.18
N LEU A 43 0.69 -5.95 -12.76
CA LEU A 43 1.61 -6.21 -11.65
C LEU A 43 3.03 -5.68 -11.89
N ASN A 44 3.47 -5.52 -13.15
CA ASN A 44 4.77 -4.90 -13.42
C ASN A 44 4.79 -3.41 -13.05
N GLU A 45 3.63 -2.76 -12.98
CA GLU A 45 3.44 -1.35 -12.60
C GLU A 45 2.83 -1.21 -11.19
N TRP A 46 2.88 -2.28 -10.38
CA TRP A 46 2.20 -2.32 -9.08
C TRP A 46 2.60 -1.17 -8.14
N ILE A 47 3.89 -0.98 -7.91
CA ILE A 47 4.40 0.09 -7.05
C ILE A 47 5.13 1.10 -7.92
N GLN A 48 4.77 2.37 -7.78
CA GLN A 48 5.31 3.45 -8.61
C GLN A 48 6.16 4.38 -7.75
N ILE A 49 7.48 4.31 -7.94
CA ILE A 49 8.42 5.19 -7.24
C ILE A 49 8.65 6.45 -8.04
N ASP A 50 8.56 7.61 -7.38
CA ASP A 50 8.82 8.91 -7.97
C ASP A 50 9.93 9.69 -7.24
N ARG A 51 10.23 10.89 -7.74
CA ARG A 51 11.25 11.80 -7.19
C ARG A 51 11.06 12.16 -5.71
N ASN A 52 9.86 12.00 -5.16
CA ASN A 52 9.56 12.36 -3.77
C ASN A 52 9.85 11.22 -2.79
N TYR A 53 10.18 10.02 -3.29
CA TYR A 53 10.43 8.81 -2.49
C TYR A 53 11.31 9.08 -1.27
N ARG A 54 12.51 9.65 -1.48
CA ARG A 54 13.48 9.90 -0.41
C ARG A 54 12.89 10.73 0.73
N GLN A 55 12.19 11.81 0.38
CA GLN A 55 11.60 12.72 1.36
C GLN A 55 10.42 12.05 2.09
N GLN A 56 9.58 11.33 1.35
CA GLN A 56 8.40 10.67 1.90
C GLN A 56 8.76 9.52 2.84
N ILE A 57 9.70 8.63 2.46
CA ILE A 57 10.16 7.55 3.34
C ILE A 57 10.80 8.11 4.61
N LYS A 58 11.62 9.17 4.50
CA LYS A 58 12.20 9.84 5.69
C LYS A 58 11.12 10.41 6.61
N LEU A 59 10.03 10.94 6.06
CA LEU A 59 8.89 11.42 6.85
C LEU A 59 8.14 10.25 7.51
N LYS A 60 7.86 9.16 6.79
CA LYS A 60 7.27 7.94 7.38
C LYS A 60 8.10 7.42 8.54
N GLN A 61 9.43 7.34 8.37
CA GLN A 61 10.35 6.92 9.42
C GLN A 61 10.26 7.82 10.66
N LYS A 62 10.22 9.14 10.46
CA LYS A 62 10.06 10.08 11.57
C LYS A 62 8.73 9.86 12.31
N LEU A 63 7.63 9.69 11.58
CA LEU A 63 6.30 9.50 12.15
C LEU A 63 6.19 8.18 12.92
N LEU A 64 6.65 7.07 12.33
CA LEU A 64 6.62 5.75 12.94
C LEU A 64 7.59 5.61 14.12
N ASN A 65 8.62 6.45 14.23
CA ASN A 65 9.50 6.51 15.41
C ASN A 65 9.06 7.52 16.47
N SER A 66 7.92 8.20 16.26
CA SER A 66 7.39 9.20 17.19
C SER A 66 6.22 8.65 18.01
N ASN A 67 5.69 9.49 18.91
CA ASN A 67 4.46 9.23 19.64
C ASN A 67 3.23 9.07 18.72
N GLU A 68 3.30 9.49 17.45
CA GLU A 68 2.20 9.29 16.50
C GLU A 68 2.06 7.85 16.02
N ARG A 69 3.07 7.00 16.22
CA ARG A 69 3.07 5.60 15.73
C ARG A 69 1.77 4.86 16.06
N GLU A 70 1.23 5.02 17.26
CA GLU A 70 0.00 4.35 17.71
C GLU A 70 -1.27 4.78 16.95
N ASN A 71 -1.23 5.93 16.26
CA ASN A 71 -2.33 6.44 15.45
C ASN A 71 -2.18 6.06 13.97
N LEU A 72 -0.98 5.66 13.54
CA LEU A 72 -0.62 5.40 12.14
C LEU A 72 -0.43 3.91 11.86
N PHE A 73 -0.04 3.15 12.88
CA PHE A 73 0.24 1.72 12.79
C PHE A 73 -0.61 0.93 13.79
N MET A 74 -1.43 0.01 13.28
CA MET A 74 -2.21 -0.95 14.06
C MET A 74 -2.25 -2.28 13.31
N CYS A 75 -2.16 -3.40 14.02
CA CYS A 75 -2.32 -4.73 13.45
C CYS A 75 -2.96 -5.64 14.49
N LYS A 76 -3.98 -6.41 14.11
CA LYS A 76 -4.44 -7.53 14.93
C LYS A 76 -3.46 -8.70 14.82
N ASP A 77 -3.37 -9.51 15.86
CA ASP A 77 -2.47 -10.67 15.89
C ASP A 77 -2.75 -11.65 14.74
N ASP A 78 -4.01 -11.88 14.42
CA ASP A 78 -4.43 -12.77 13.32
C ASP A 78 -4.25 -12.17 11.92
N ALA A 79 -3.91 -10.89 11.81
CA ALA A 79 -3.50 -10.24 10.57
C ALA A 79 -1.98 -10.29 10.32
N TYR A 80 -1.19 -10.78 11.28
CA TYR A 80 0.28 -10.86 11.15
C TYR A 80 0.71 -11.67 9.92
N THR A 81 0.06 -12.81 9.64
CA THR A 81 0.38 -13.64 8.47
C THR A 81 0.16 -12.89 7.16
N ALA A 82 -0.92 -12.12 7.04
CA ALA A 82 -1.20 -11.29 5.86
C ALA A 82 -0.20 -10.13 5.74
N ALA A 83 0.27 -9.57 6.86
CA ALA A 83 1.34 -8.59 6.88
C ALA A 83 2.68 -9.17 6.39
N MET A 84 3.01 -10.40 6.79
CA MET A 84 4.19 -11.13 6.29
C MET A 84 4.09 -11.42 4.80
N GLU A 85 2.91 -11.82 4.31
CA GLU A 85 2.65 -12.03 2.87
C GLU A 85 2.87 -10.72 2.09
N THR A 86 2.29 -9.62 2.56
CA THR A 86 2.47 -8.29 1.97
C THR A 86 3.94 -7.91 1.87
N LEU A 87 4.70 -8.08 2.96
CA LEU A 87 6.14 -7.83 2.97
C LEU A 87 6.86 -8.75 1.98
N THR A 88 6.53 -10.03 1.94
CA THR A 88 7.15 -11.03 1.05
C THR A 88 6.98 -10.64 -0.41
N MET A 89 5.78 -10.23 -0.81
CA MET A 89 5.52 -9.75 -2.17
C MET A 89 6.37 -8.53 -2.51
N LEU A 90 6.48 -7.56 -1.60
CA LEU A 90 7.27 -6.35 -1.82
C LEU A 90 8.78 -6.61 -1.90
N ILE A 91 9.34 -7.45 -1.02
CA ILE A 91 10.79 -7.75 -1.03
C ILE A 91 11.21 -8.60 -2.24
N GLU A 92 10.27 -9.24 -2.93
CA GLU A 92 10.50 -9.90 -4.21
C GLU A 92 10.34 -8.92 -5.37
N TYR A 93 9.29 -8.10 -5.33
CA TYR A 93 8.98 -7.11 -6.37
C TYR A 93 10.03 -5.99 -6.47
N LEU A 94 10.40 -5.38 -5.34
CA LEU A 94 11.19 -4.14 -5.33
C LEU A 94 12.61 -4.32 -5.86
N PRO A 95 13.41 -5.34 -5.46
CA PRO A 95 14.73 -5.55 -6.04
C PRO A 95 14.68 -5.99 -7.50
N TYR A 96 13.59 -6.64 -7.93
CA TYR A 96 13.39 -7.03 -9.32
C TYR A 96 13.07 -5.84 -10.23
N GLN A 97 12.20 -4.93 -9.77
CA GLN A 97 11.79 -3.76 -10.57
C GLN A 97 12.72 -2.55 -10.42
N TYR A 98 13.35 -2.39 -9.26
CA TYR A 98 14.15 -1.22 -8.86
C TYR A 98 15.49 -1.67 -8.24
N PRO A 99 16.34 -2.42 -8.96
CA PRO A 99 17.57 -3.00 -8.40
C PRO A 99 18.60 -1.97 -7.89
N ASN A 100 18.57 -0.74 -8.41
CA ASN A 100 19.44 0.35 -7.92
C ASN A 100 18.92 1.05 -6.67
N MET A 101 17.67 0.76 -6.28
CA MET A 101 17.04 1.33 -5.09
C MET A 101 16.93 0.31 -3.96
N PHE A 102 16.83 -0.99 -4.29
CA PHE A 102 16.66 -2.06 -3.32
C PHE A 102 17.55 -3.25 -3.63
N GLN A 103 18.14 -3.81 -2.58
CA GLN A 103 18.97 -5.00 -2.68
C GLN A 103 18.55 -6.01 -1.62
N ARG A 104 18.31 -7.25 -2.03
CA ARG A 104 18.16 -8.39 -1.13
C ARG A 104 19.51 -9.11 -1.01
N ASN A 105 19.90 -9.50 0.20
CA ASN A 105 21.12 -10.28 0.36
C ASN A 105 20.94 -11.73 -0.16
N ASN A 106 22.04 -12.41 -0.46
CA ASN A 106 22.02 -13.77 -1.03
C ASN A 106 21.27 -14.78 -0.14
N SER A 107 21.39 -14.66 1.18
CA SER A 107 20.67 -15.52 2.13
C SER A 107 19.19 -15.17 2.28
N LYS A 108 18.71 -14.11 1.60
CA LYS A 108 17.31 -13.64 1.63
C LYS A 108 16.81 -13.20 3.02
N THR A 109 17.71 -13.01 3.97
CA THR A 109 17.43 -12.62 5.35
C THR A 109 17.41 -11.11 5.57
N LYS A 110 17.84 -10.31 4.60
CA LYS A 110 17.86 -8.84 4.70
C LYS A 110 17.46 -8.20 3.39
N ILE A 111 16.79 -7.05 3.50
CA ILE A 111 16.60 -6.11 2.40
C ILE A 111 17.20 -4.76 2.79
N THR A 112 17.92 -4.16 1.85
CA THR A 112 18.52 -2.84 1.97
C THR A 112 17.81 -1.89 1.03
N ASN A 113 17.31 -0.78 1.56
CA ASN A 113 16.88 0.37 0.79
C ASN A 113 18.11 1.24 0.54
N LEU A 114 18.69 1.17 -0.66
CA LEU A 114 19.92 1.85 -1.05
C LEU A 114 19.76 3.37 -1.08
N ILE A 115 18.52 3.85 -1.23
CA ILE A 115 18.22 5.28 -1.26
C ILE A 115 18.29 5.88 0.14
N THR A 116 17.70 5.23 1.14
CA THR A 116 17.70 5.73 2.53
C THR A 116 18.85 5.19 3.37
N GLY A 117 19.53 4.14 2.91
CA GLY A 117 20.55 3.41 3.66
C GLY A 117 19.98 2.47 4.73
N GLN A 118 18.66 2.31 4.81
CA GLN A 118 18.03 1.44 5.80
C GLN A 118 18.22 -0.03 5.45
N ILE A 119 18.53 -0.84 6.45
CA ILE A 119 18.66 -2.29 6.34
C ILE A 119 17.61 -2.91 7.27
N PHE A 120 16.75 -3.74 6.71
CA PHE A 120 15.71 -4.45 7.47
C PHE A 120 16.08 -5.93 7.58
N ASN A 121 16.06 -6.44 8.81
CA ASN A 121 16.18 -7.87 9.06
C ASN A 121 14.84 -8.56 8.80
N LEU A 122 14.85 -9.67 8.07
CA LEU A 122 13.66 -10.41 7.64
C LEU A 122 13.52 -11.76 8.35
N THR A 123 14.37 -12.03 9.33
CA THR A 123 14.28 -13.19 10.21
C THR A 123 13.39 -12.90 11.43
N GLU A 124 13.00 -13.95 12.16
CA GLU A 124 12.08 -13.87 13.29
C GLU A 124 12.61 -13.05 14.49
N ASP A 125 13.92 -12.80 14.54
CA ASP A 125 14.58 -11.95 15.54
C ASP A 125 14.39 -10.45 15.29
N ASN A 126 13.71 -10.06 14.21
CA ASN A 126 13.46 -8.66 13.90
C ASN A 126 12.43 -8.04 14.87
N HIS A 127 12.79 -6.90 15.46
CA HIS A 127 11.94 -6.18 16.41
C HIS A 127 10.86 -5.32 15.75
N MET A 128 10.91 -5.11 14.43
CA MET A 128 9.94 -4.30 13.70
C MET A 128 8.87 -5.17 13.05
N HIS A 129 7.61 -4.75 13.13
CA HIS A 129 6.51 -5.48 12.54
C HIS A 129 6.63 -5.53 11.00
N PRO A 130 6.33 -6.66 10.32
CA PRO A 130 6.51 -6.80 8.88
C PRO A 130 5.77 -5.73 8.04
N LEU A 131 4.57 -5.35 8.47
CA LEU A 131 3.81 -4.29 7.78
C LEU A 131 4.45 -2.90 7.95
N GLU A 132 5.18 -2.64 9.04
CA GLU A 132 5.93 -1.39 9.18
C GLU A 132 7.14 -1.36 8.25
N ILE A 133 7.85 -2.51 8.13
CA ILE A 133 8.93 -2.65 7.16
C ILE A 133 8.38 -2.39 5.74
N ALA A 134 7.27 -3.03 5.38
CA ALA A 134 6.61 -2.83 4.10
C ALA A 134 6.28 -1.35 3.86
N ALA A 135 5.69 -0.67 4.85
CA ALA A 135 5.35 0.76 4.74
C ALA A 135 6.57 1.68 4.62
N LEU A 136 7.74 1.28 5.15
CA LEU A 136 9.01 2.00 5.03
C LEU A 136 9.77 1.69 3.73
N LEU A 137 9.33 0.70 2.96
CA LEU A 137 9.91 0.36 1.65
C LEU A 137 9.20 1.06 0.48
N ILE A 138 7.97 1.56 0.66
CA ILE A 138 7.16 2.13 -0.43
C ILE A 138 6.52 3.48 -0.06
N GLN A 139 6.08 4.26 -1.05
CA GLN A 139 5.47 5.57 -0.82
C GLN A 139 4.02 5.47 -0.35
N GLU A 140 3.31 4.45 -0.80
CA GLU A 140 1.90 4.19 -0.55
C GLU A 140 1.62 3.83 0.92
N ASP A 141 0.42 4.17 1.39
CA ASP A 141 -0.10 3.69 2.66
C ASP A 141 -0.74 2.31 2.48
N LEU A 142 -0.60 1.44 3.49
CA LEU A 142 -1.04 0.05 3.43
C LEU A 142 -2.21 -0.20 4.37
N VAL A 143 -3.25 -0.85 3.85
CA VAL A 143 -4.39 -1.36 4.61
C VAL A 143 -4.62 -2.81 4.23
N ILE A 144 -4.64 -3.70 5.22
CA ILE A 144 -4.99 -5.11 5.04
C ILE A 144 -6.46 -5.27 5.41
N MET A 145 -7.26 -5.53 4.38
CA MET A 145 -8.63 -5.99 4.54
C MET A 145 -8.61 -7.51 4.63
N GLN A 146 -8.99 -8.05 5.79
CA GLN A 146 -8.99 -9.49 6.06
C GLN A 146 -10.41 -9.97 6.32
N ARG A 147 -10.75 -11.15 5.81
CA ARG A 147 -12.03 -11.83 6.07
C ARG A 147 -11.79 -12.99 7.02
N HIS A 148 -12.57 -13.08 8.10
CA HIS A 148 -12.53 -14.25 8.97
C HIS A 148 -13.26 -15.44 8.32
N SER A 149 -12.85 -16.67 8.63
CA SER A 149 -13.34 -17.89 7.94
C SER A 149 -14.84 -18.14 8.10
N ASN A 150 -15.45 -17.58 9.14
CA ASN A 150 -16.86 -17.71 9.50
C ASN A 150 -17.75 -16.58 8.97
N GLU A 151 -17.21 -15.61 8.23
CA GLU A 151 -17.95 -14.46 7.73
C GLU A 151 -17.68 -14.16 6.25
N GLN A 152 -18.59 -13.39 5.65
CA GLN A 152 -18.45 -12.92 4.27
C GLN A 152 -18.08 -11.43 4.20
N ILE A 153 -17.54 -10.90 5.31
CA ILE A 153 -17.26 -9.48 5.48
C ILE A 153 -15.75 -9.31 5.63
N TYR A 154 -15.20 -8.30 4.96
CA TYR A 154 -13.80 -7.92 5.12
C TYR A 154 -13.68 -6.81 6.16
N HIS A 155 -12.65 -6.88 6.99
CA HIS A 155 -12.37 -5.94 8.07
C HIS A 155 -10.96 -5.36 7.92
N ALA A 156 -10.80 -4.08 8.25
CA ALA A 156 -9.50 -3.40 8.22
C ALA A 156 -8.64 -3.81 9.44
N ASN A 157 -8.06 -5.01 9.38
CA ASN A 157 -7.38 -5.64 10.52
C ASN A 157 -5.88 -5.31 10.61
N ALA A 158 -5.30 -4.64 9.62
CA ALA A 158 -3.99 -4.01 9.77
C ALA A 158 -3.89 -2.72 8.94
N LEU A 159 -3.23 -1.72 9.50
CA LEU A 159 -3.04 -0.40 8.91
C LEU A 159 -1.61 0.05 9.16
N ALA A 160 -0.95 0.52 8.11
CA ALA A 160 0.25 1.34 8.18
C ALA A 160 0.03 2.55 7.27
N VAL A 161 -0.57 3.60 7.83
CA VAL A 161 -1.11 4.75 7.09
C VAL A 161 -0.52 6.03 7.65
N CYS A 162 0.50 6.54 6.97
CA CYS A 162 1.23 7.74 7.40
C CYS A 162 0.69 9.02 6.76
N PHE A 163 0.04 8.94 5.58
CA PHE A 163 -0.41 10.10 4.80
C PHE A 163 -1.91 10.01 4.45
N PRO A 164 -2.81 9.88 5.45
CA PRO A 164 -4.23 9.72 5.19
C PRO A 164 -4.86 10.97 4.56
N SER A 165 -5.81 10.76 3.65
CA SER A 165 -6.58 11.84 3.01
C SER A 165 -7.77 12.29 3.86
N ALA A 166 -7.49 13.02 4.93
CA ALA A 166 -8.49 13.63 5.84
C ALA A 166 -9.32 12.63 6.68
N TRP A 167 -8.71 11.52 7.12
CA TRP A 167 -9.29 10.59 8.09
C TRP A 167 -8.22 10.08 9.06
N LEU A 168 -8.64 9.63 10.24
CA LEU A 168 -7.74 9.09 11.26
C LEU A 168 -7.65 7.55 11.11
N PRO A 169 -6.46 6.96 10.92
CA PRO A 169 -6.34 5.52 10.74
C PRO A 169 -6.91 4.71 11.91
N LYS A 170 -6.66 5.18 13.13
CA LYS A 170 -7.20 4.59 14.36
C LYS A 170 -8.72 4.52 14.42
N SER A 171 -9.43 5.47 13.80
CA SER A 171 -10.90 5.44 13.78
C SER A 171 -11.48 4.41 12.80
N LYS A 172 -10.63 3.77 11.98
CA LYS A 172 -11.03 2.80 10.94
C LYS A 172 -10.55 1.39 11.24
N PHE A 173 -9.64 1.21 12.20
CA PHE A 173 -9.11 -0.09 12.58
C PHE A 173 -10.20 -1.04 13.08
N GLY A 174 -10.19 -2.27 12.55
CA GLY A 174 -11.11 -3.36 12.88
C GLY A 174 -12.53 -3.22 12.32
N LEU A 175 -12.86 -2.09 11.68
CA LEU A 175 -14.17 -1.86 11.09
C LEU A 175 -14.36 -2.69 9.81
N SER A 176 -15.62 -3.00 9.51
CA SER A 176 -16.00 -3.68 8.28
C SER A 176 -15.80 -2.80 7.04
N LEU A 177 -15.74 -3.42 5.87
CA LEU A 177 -15.63 -2.76 4.58
C LEU A 177 -16.71 -1.68 4.37
N ALA A 178 -17.93 -1.89 4.85
CA ALA A 178 -18.96 -0.85 4.82
C ALA A 178 -18.69 0.27 5.84
N ALA A 179 -18.37 -0.11 7.08
CA ALA A 179 -18.18 0.85 8.18
C ALA A 179 -16.96 1.77 7.99
N VAL A 180 -15.91 1.33 7.27
CA VAL A 180 -14.78 2.22 6.96
C VAL A 180 -15.19 3.37 6.04
N HIS A 181 -16.20 3.19 5.19
CA HIS A 181 -16.71 4.21 4.25
C HIS A 181 -17.84 5.07 4.83
N MET A 182 -18.59 4.58 5.81
CA MET A 182 -19.71 5.32 6.40
C MET A 182 -19.26 6.28 7.52
N PRO A 183 -20.06 7.34 7.81
CA PRO A 183 -21.11 7.92 6.98
C PRO A 183 -20.58 8.91 5.91
N HIS A 184 -19.26 9.09 5.83
CA HIS A 184 -18.65 10.24 5.16
C HIS A 184 -18.55 10.11 3.63
N VAL A 185 -18.66 8.91 3.07
CA VAL A 185 -18.68 8.72 1.60
C VAL A 185 -20.13 8.88 1.10
N PRO A 186 -20.45 9.96 0.35
CA PRO A 186 -21.80 10.19 -0.13
C PRO A 186 -22.25 9.07 -1.07
N PHE A 187 -23.53 8.70 -0.98
CA PHE A 187 -24.14 7.66 -1.82
C PHE A 187 -23.53 6.26 -1.68
N PHE A 188 -22.65 6.03 -0.70
CA PHE A 188 -21.97 4.74 -0.56
C PHE A 188 -22.95 3.60 -0.36
N GLN A 189 -23.87 3.76 0.60
CA GLN A 189 -24.86 2.73 0.94
C GLN A 189 -25.79 2.42 -0.24
N GLU A 190 -26.24 3.46 -0.96
CA GLU A 190 -27.25 3.31 -2.02
C GLU A 190 -26.64 2.89 -3.36
N LYS A 191 -25.37 3.23 -3.64
CA LYS A 191 -24.76 3.06 -4.97
C LYS A 191 -23.55 2.13 -5.02
N LEU A 192 -22.82 1.93 -3.92
CA LEU A 192 -21.53 1.23 -3.95
C LEU A 192 -21.45 0.00 -3.05
N GLN A 193 -22.06 0.02 -1.86
CA GLN A 193 -21.84 -0.99 -0.82
C GLN A 193 -22.03 -2.42 -1.35
N ALA A 194 -23.21 -2.74 -1.89
CA ALA A 194 -23.52 -4.09 -2.35
C ALA A 194 -22.59 -4.57 -3.48
N SER A 195 -22.22 -3.67 -4.40
CA SER A 195 -21.28 -4.00 -5.49
C SER A 195 -19.87 -4.23 -4.95
N MET A 196 -19.41 -3.41 -4.00
CA MET A 196 -18.08 -3.49 -3.41
C MET A 196 -17.91 -4.75 -2.57
N GLU A 197 -18.84 -5.05 -1.67
CA GLU A 197 -18.82 -6.27 -0.84
C GLU A 197 -18.81 -7.53 -1.71
N LYS A 198 -19.68 -7.58 -2.72
CA LYS A 198 -19.72 -8.69 -3.68
C LYS A 198 -18.41 -8.81 -4.48
N TYR A 199 -17.76 -7.69 -4.78
CA TYR A 199 -16.52 -7.69 -5.53
C TYR A 199 -15.34 -8.21 -4.69
N PHE A 200 -15.22 -7.77 -3.43
CA PHE A 200 -14.19 -8.26 -2.50
C PHE A 200 -14.24 -9.78 -2.34
N LEU A 201 -15.44 -10.35 -2.22
CA LEU A 201 -15.63 -11.81 -2.15
C LEU A 201 -15.20 -12.58 -3.41
N LYS A 202 -15.09 -11.89 -4.55
CA LYS A 202 -14.75 -12.47 -5.86
C LYS A 202 -13.34 -12.11 -6.31
N LEU A 203 -12.62 -11.27 -5.56
CA LEU A 203 -11.27 -10.87 -5.88
C LEU A 203 -10.39 -12.12 -5.87
N LYS A 204 -9.56 -12.26 -6.90
CA LYS A 204 -8.65 -13.39 -7.05
C LYS A 204 -7.22 -12.88 -7.12
N GLU A 205 -6.29 -13.67 -6.59
CA GLU A 205 -4.86 -13.36 -6.54
C GLU A 205 -4.29 -13.02 -7.93
N GLU A 206 -4.73 -13.74 -8.97
CA GLU A 206 -4.25 -13.55 -10.33
C GLU A 206 -4.84 -12.31 -11.05
N ASN A 207 -5.84 -11.66 -10.47
CA ASN A 207 -6.55 -10.52 -11.06
C ASN A 207 -6.63 -9.32 -10.10
N PRO A 208 -5.49 -8.71 -9.73
CA PRO A 208 -5.50 -7.50 -8.92
C PRO A 208 -6.13 -6.34 -9.71
N VAL A 209 -6.69 -5.38 -8.98
CA VAL A 209 -7.32 -4.18 -9.55
C VAL A 209 -6.83 -2.92 -8.89
N GLU A 210 -6.94 -1.83 -9.62
CA GLU A 210 -6.66 -0.47 -9.16
C GLU A 210 -7.82 0.46 -9.50
N ARG A 211 -7.91 1.56 -8.76
CA ARG A 211 -8.84 2.66 -9.04
C ARG A 211 -8.20 3.98 -8.59
N CYS A 212 -8.57 5.08 -9.23
CA CYS A 212 -8.18 6.40 -8.77
C CYS A 212 -9.24 6.97 -7.84
N ASN A 213 -8.79 7.58 -6.74
CA ASN A 213 -9.58 8.46 -5.90
C ASN A 213 -8.91 9.84 -5.88
N TRP A 214 -9.67 10.90 -5.61
CA TRP A 214 -9.10 12.25 -5.55
C TRP A 214 -9.84 13.12 -4.54
N THR A 215 -9.12 14.12 -4.03
CA THR A 215 -9.64 15.19 -3.17
C THR A 215 -8.76 16.42 -3.36
N CYS A 216 -9.25 17.60 -2.96
CA CYS A 216 -8.47 18.83 -2.93
C CYS A 216 -8.18 19.23 -1.49
N MET A 217 -6.90 19.46 -1.18
CA MET A 217 -6.46 19.96 0.12
C MET A 217 -5.75 21.29 -0.06
N LEU A 218 -6.03 22.25 0.83
CA LEU A 218 -5.40 23.59 0.78
C LEU A 218 -3.95 23.59 1.30
N LEU A 219 -3.53 22.51 1.97
CA LEU A 219 -2.20 22.38 2.57
C LEU A 219 -1.37 21.36 1.79
N ILE A 220 -0.09 21.66 1.59
CA ILE A 220 0.90 20.77 0.93
C ILE A 220 1.45 19.72 1.93
N LYS A 221 0.99 19.72 3.18
CA LYS A 221 1.44 18.74 4.18
C LYS A 221 0.80 17.37 3.91
N LEU A 222 1.63 16.36 3.74
CA LEU A 222 1.20 14.96 3.58
C LEU A 222 0.63 14.35 4.87
N PHE A 223 0.99 14.91 6.02
CA PHE A 223 0.44 14.55 7.32
C PHE A 223 -0.30 15.76 7.91
N ILE A 224 -1.57 15.58 8.25
CA ILE A 224 -2.48 16.61 8.80
C ILE A 224 -2.97 16.13 10.16
#